data_AF-A0A4Y7U3I8-F1
#
_entry.id   AF-A0A4Y7U3I8-F1
#
_cell.length_a   1.000
_cell.length_b   1.000
_cell.length_c   1.000
_cell.angle_alpha   90.00
_cell.angle_beta   90.00
_cell.angle_gamma   90.00
#
_symmetry.space_group_name_H-M   'P 1'
#
loop_
_entity.id
_entity.type
_entity.pdbx_description
1 polymer ?
#
loop_
_entity_poly.entity_id
_entity_poly.type
_entity_poly.pdbx_seq_one_letter_code
_entity_poly.pdbx_strand_id
1 'polypeptide(L)'
;VNNPADGSYYIESLTMQLAEKSLNLFKDIEANGGFLKLLNDGTIKKKIQESAAKEQELFDSKKEVLLGTNKYPNKDDKMKHDLELFPFVKVKPRKTLITPIIEKRLAEKLEQERLELE
;
A
#
# COMPACT_ATOMS: atom_id res chain seq x y z
N VAL A 1 6.05 -29.99 12.03
CA VAL A 1 4.96 -29.15 12.56
C VAL A 1 4.27 -28.50 11.38
N ASN A 2 2.95 -28.59 11.27
CA ASN A 2 2.20 -28.10 10.09
C ASN A 2 1.72 -26.66 10.24
N ASN A 3 1.39 -26.21 11.46
CA ASN A 3 1.13 -24.81 11.77
C ASN A 3 1.79 -24.46 13.14
N PRO A 4 2.93 -23.77 13.14
CA PRO A 4 3.65 -23.45 14.37
C PRO A 4 2.99 -22.35 15.21
N ALA A 5 2.02 -21.62 14.65
CA ALA A 5 1.30 -20.54 15.32
C ALA A 5 -0.01 -21.01 15.98
N ASP A 6 -0.44 -22.25 15.71
CA ASP A 6 -1.70 -22.81 16.20
C ASP A 6 -1.73 -22.83 17.74
N GLY A 7 -2.86 -22.41 18.31
CA GLY A 7 -3.04 -22.27 19.76
C GLY A 7 -2.42 -21.01 20.37
N SER A 8 -1.77 -20.14 19.59
CA SER A 8 -1.37 -18.81 20.05
C SER A 8 -2.60 -17.93 20.25
N TYR A 9 -2.94 -17.62 21.51
CA TYR A 9 -4.09 -16.76 21.83
C TYR A 9 -4.12 -15.46 21.02
N TYR A 10 -2.95 -14.84 20.79
CA TYR A 10 -2.86 -13.61 20.02
C TYR A 10 -3.14 -13.82 18.52
N ILE A 11 -2.48 -14.80 17.89
CA ILE A 11 -2.61 -15.03 16.45
C ILE A 11 -4.01 -15.57 16.12
N GLU A 12 -4.55 -16.46 16.95
CA GLU A 12 -5.92 -16.95 16.80
C GLU A 12 -6.95 -15.82 16.90
N SER A 13 -6.80 -14.92 17.88
CA SER A 13 -7.68 -13.76 18.03
C SER A 13 -7.59 -12.82 16.82
N LEU A 14 -6.39 -12.52 16.33
CA LEU A 14 -6.20 -11.70 15.14
C LEU A 14 -6.80 -12.36 13.90
N THR A 15 -6.62 -13.68 13.75
CA THR A 15 -7.17 -14.46 12.65
C THR A 15 -8.69 -14.38 12.64
N MET A 16 -9.34 -14.55 13.79
CA MET A 16 -10.79 -14.40 13.93
C MET A 16 -11.24 -12.98 13.57
N GLN A 17 -10.58 -11.95 14.10
CA GLN A 17 -10.92 -10.56 13.82
C GLN A 17 -10.79 -10.19 12.34
N LEU A 18 -9.76 -10.69 11.65
CA LEU A 18 -9.58 -10.49 10.22
C LEU A 18 -10.69 -11.19 9.44
N ALA A 19 -11.03 -12.44 9.78
CA ALA A 19 -12.09 -13.19 9.14
C ALA A 19 -13.45 -12.50 9.29
N GLU A 20 -13.82 -12.11 10.51
CA GLU A 20 -15.11 -11.45 10.79
C GLU A 20 -15.24 -10.10 10.07
N LYS A 21 -14.23 -9.24 10.18
CA LYS A 21 -14.24 -7.91 9.53
C LYS A 21 -14.27 -8.03 8.01
N SER A 22 -13.52 -8.98 7.44
CA SER A 22 -13.52 -9.22 6.00
C SER A 22 -14.86 -9.78 5.52
N LEU A 23 -15.48 -10.68 6.28
CA LEU A 23 -16.79 -11.23 5.95
C LEU A 23 -17.89 -10.17 6.01
N ASN A 24 -17.83 -9.26 7.00
CA ASN A 24 -18.77 -8.16 7.08
C ASN A 24 -18.63 -7.22 5.87
N LEU A 25 -17.40 -6.83 5.52
CA LEU A 25 -17.14 -6.03 4.33
C LEU A 25 -17.62 -6.73 3.04
N PHE A 26 -17.41 -8.05 2.94
CA PHE A 26 -17.89 -8.84 1.81
C PHE A 26 -19.41 -8.83 1.70
N LYS A 27 -20.12 -9.03 2.82
CA LYS A 27 -21.59 -8.96 2.85
C LYS A 27 -22.10 -7.56 2.47
N ASP A 28 -21.43 -6.51 2.92
CA ASP A 28 -21.77 -5.14 2.55
C ASP A 28 -21.60 -4.91 1.05
N ILE A 29 -20.53 -5.45 0.44
CA ILE A 29 -20.32 -5.39 -1.02
C ILE A 29 -21.48 -6.07 -1.77
N GLU A 30 -21.86 -7.28 -1.35
CA GLU A 30 -22.96 -8.03 -1.98
C GLU A 30 -24.30 -7.29 -1.83
N ALA A 31 -24.60 -6.77 -0.64
CA ALA A 31 -25.82 -6.02 -0.36
C ALA A 31 -25.95 -4.74 -1.20
N ASN A 32 -24.83 -4.11 -1.58
CA ASN A 32 -24.81 -2.92 -2.41
C ASN A 32 -24.85 -3.20 -3.94
N GLY A 33 -25.03 -4.47 -4.33
CA GLY A 33 -25.15 -4.88 -5.74
C GLY A 33 -23.86 -5.47 -6.33
N GLY A 34 -22.98 -5.97 -5.47
CA GLY A 34 -21.81 -6.76 -5.84
C GLY A 34 -20.59 -5.92 -6.25
N PHE A 35 -19.45 -6.62 -6.34
CA PHE A 35 -18.15 -5.99 -6.56
C PHE A 35 -18.06 -5.17 -7.85
N LEU A 36 -18.56 -5.68 -8.97
CA LEU A 36 -18.45 -5.00 -10.28
C LEU A 36 -19.20 -3.67 -10.32
N LYS A 37 -20.35 -3.58 -9.63
CA LYS A 37 -21.11 -2.33 -9.54
C LYS A 37 -20.33 -1.28 -8.74
N LEU A 38 -19.82 -1.65 -7.57
CA LEU A 38 -19.00 -0.79 -6.71
C LEU A 38 -17.63 -0.44 -7.30
N LEU A 39 -17.14 -1.26 -8.22
CA LEU A 39 -15.93 -0.96 -8.98
C LEU A 39 -16.22 0.11 -10.02
N ASN A 40 -17.32 -0.03 -10.77
CA ASN A 40 -17.72 0.91 -11.82
C ASN A 40 -18.17 2.27 -11.29
N ASP A 41 -18.82 2.33 -10.13
CA ASP A 41 -19.20 3.59 -9.48
C ASP A 41 -18.02 4.29 -8.75
N GLY A 42 -16.87 3.62 -8.65
CA GLY A 42 -15.64 4.15 -8.08
C GLY A 42 -15.50 3.98 -6.56
N THR A 43 -16.44 3.33 -5.88
CA THR A 43 -16.40 3.11 -4.42
C THR A 43 -15.17 2.31 -4.00
N ILE A 44 -14.87 1.20 -4.69
CA ILE A 44 -13.71 0.35 -4.38
C ILE A 44 -12.41 1.14 -4.53
N LYS A 45 -12.27 1.87 -5.64
CA LYS A 45 -11.10 2.70 -5.92
C LYS A 45 -10.91 3.76 -4.84
N LYS A 46 -11.97 4.46 -4.46
CA LYS A 46 -11.94 5.49 -3.42
C LYS A 46 -11.42 4.93 -2.10
N LYS A 47 -11.91 3.76 -1.67
CA LYS A 47 -11.45 3.09 -0.44
C LYS A 47 -9.96 2.75 -0.46
N ILE A 48 -9.46 2.25 -1.59
CA ILE A 48 -8.04 1.94 -1.77
C ILE A 48 -7.20 3.23 -1.70
N GLN A 49 -7.66 4.31 -2.34
CA GLN A 49 -6.98 5.61 -2.30
C GLN A 49 -6.97 6.22 -0.90
N GLU A 50 -8.08 6.13 -0.16
CA GLU A 50 -8.16 6.55 1.24
C GLU A 50 -7.15 5.79 2.12
N SER A 51 -7.05 4.47 1.94
CA SER A 51 -6.07 3.65 2.67
C SER A 51 -4.64 4.06 2.35
N ALA A 52 -4.31 4.18 1.05
CA ALA A 52 -2.96 4.55 0.61
C ALA A 52 -2.58 5.98 1.05
N ALA A 53 -3.53 6.92 1.04
CA ALA A 53 -3.29 8.28 1.52
C ALA A 53 -3.02 8.31 3.03
N LYS A 54 -3.78 7.53 3.80
CA LYS A 54 -3.59 7.40 5.25
C LYS A 54 -2.24 6.78 5.58
N GLU A 55 -1.84 5.71 4.88
CA GLU A 55 -0.52 5.09 5.05
C GLU A 55 0.61 6.07 4.73
N GLN A 56 0.48 6.83 3.63
CA GLN A 56 1.43 7.89 3.30
C GLN A 56 1.52 8.97 4.39
N GLU A 57 0.39 9.42 4.95
CA GLU A 57 0.38 10.39 6.05
C GLU A 57 1.07 9.84 7.31
N LEU A 58 0.85 8.57 7.65
CA LEU A 58 1.53 7.91 8.76
C LEU A 58 3.03 7.81 8.54
N PHE A 59 3.45 7.52 7.31
CA PHE A 59 4.86 7.48 6.92
C PHE A 59 5.52 8.86 6.99
N ASP A 60 4.87 9.88 6.40
CA ASP A 60 5.37 11.26 6.35
C ASP A 60 5.45 11.87 7.78
N SER A 61 4.48 11.51 8.65
CA SER A 61 4.47 11.90 10.08
C SER A 61 5.38 11.04 10.97
N LYS A 62 6.14 10.09 10.40
CA LYS A 62 7.06 9.17 11.11
C LYS A 62 6.38 8.29 12.18
N LYS A 63 5.06 8.12 12.10
CA LYS A 63 4.31 7.15 12.91
C LYS A 63 4.50 5.74 12.37
N GLU A 64 4.56 5.62 11.05
CA GLU A 64 4.98 4.43 10.34
C GLU A 64 6.45 4.58 9.93
N VAL A 65 7.30 3.72 10.49
CA VAL A 65 8.75 3.86 10.40
C VAL A 65 9.31 2.86 9.40
N LEU A 66 9.97 3.39 8.37
CA LEU A 66 10.82 2.61 7.47
C LEU A 66 12.29 2.96 7.75
N LEU A 67 12.96 2.05 8.46
CA LEU A 67 14.35 2.21 8.87
C LEU A 67 15.27 2.37 7.65
N GLY A 68 16.25 3.27 7.73
CA GLY A 68 17.16 3.60 6.62
C GLY A 68 16.53 4.54 5.58
N THR A 69 15.22 4.81 5.67
CA THR A 69 14.52 5.70 4.75
C THR A 69 14.01 6.96 5.45
N ASN A 70 12.85 6.90 6.13
CA ASN A 70 12.30 8.06 6.86
C ASN A 70 12.87 8.19 8.28
N LYS A 71 13.55 7.15 8.77
CA LYS A 71 14.22 7.13 10.08
C LYS A 71 15.63 6.59 9.94
N TYR A 72 16.60 7.34 10.47
CA TYR A 72 18.04 7.05 10.39
C TYR A 72 18.54 6.77 8.96
N PRO A 73 18.31 7.68 7.99
CA PRO A 73 18.88 7.52 6.66
C PRO A 73 20.41 7.59 6.70
N ASN A 74 21.07 6.72 5.93
CA ASN A 74 22.50 6.80 5.70
C ASN A 74 22.78 7.94 4.70
N LYS A 75 23.61 8.91 5.10
CA LYS A 75 23.93 10.08 4.25
C LYS A 75 24.93 9.75 3.13
N ASP A 76 25.69 8.68 3.30
CA ASP A 76 26.69 8.23 2.33
C ASP A 76 26.11 7.20 1.33
N ASP A 77 24.83 6.86 1.48
CA ASP A 77 24.10 5.99 0.56
C ASP A 77 23.77 6.77 -0.71
N LYS A 78 24.62 6.58 -1.73
CA LYS A 78 24.50 7.20 -3.06
C LYS A 78 24.21 6.12 -4.09
N MET A 79 23.21 6.33 -4.93
CA MET A 79 22.77 5.30 -5.89
C MET A 79 22.67 5.80 -7.34
N LYS A 80 22.70 7.11 -7.59
CA LYS A 80 22.39 7.69 -8.92
C LYS A 80 23.25 7.13 -10.06
N HIS A 81 24.52 6.85 -9.80
CA HIS A 81 25.47 6.35 -10.79
C HIS A 81 25.44 4.82 -10.96
N ASP A 82 24.77 4.11 -10.04
CA ASP A 82 24.70 2.65 -10.02
C ASP A 82 23.38 2.12 -10.60
N LEU A 83 22.47 3.01 -11.01
CA LEU A 83 21.19 2.64 -11.61
C LEU A 83 21.35 2.17 -13.05
N GLU A 84 21.27 0.87 -13.28
CA GLU A 84 21.21 0.27 -14.63
C GLU A 84 19.87 0.56 -15.34
N LEU A 85 18.79 0.68 -14.55
CA LEU A 85 17.43 0.89 -15.03
C LEU A 85 16.71 1.93 -14.17
N PHE A 86 15.82 2.71 -14.80
CA PHE A 86 14.98 3.67 -14.09
C PHE A 86 13.97 2.92 -13.21
N PRO A 87 14.01 3.07 -11.87
CA PRO A 87 13.28 2.20 -10.95
C PRO A 87 11.82 2.63 -10.72
N PHE A 88 11.41 3.81 -11.20
CA PHE A 88 10.07 4.35 -10.96
C PHE A 88 9.11 4.07 -12.10
N VAL A 89 7.83 3.89 -11.75
CA VAL A 89 6.79 3.52 -12.71
C VAL A 89 6.53 4.67 -13.68
N LYS A 90 6.79 4.46 -14.97
CA LYS A 90 6.47 5.42 -16.03
C LYS A 90 4.99 5.37 -16.36
N VAL A 91 4.23 6.34 -15.87
CA VAL A 91 2.79 6.44 -16.14
C VAL A 91 2.55 6.96 -17.55
N LYS A 92 1.90 6.14 -18.40
CA LYS A 92 1.38 6.58 -19.70
C LYS A 92 -0.12 6.83 -19.56
N PRO A 93 -0.60 8.09 -19.65
CA PRO A 93 -2.01 8.37 -19.51
C PRO A 93 -2.79 7.68 -20.64
N ARG A 94 -3.75 6.83 -20.26
CA ARG A 94 -4.66 6.16 -21.18
C ARG A 94 -6.09 6.43 -20.74
N LYS A 95 -6.98 6.69 -21.69
CA LYS A 95 -8.41 6.80 -21.40
C LYS A 95 -8.96 5.40 -21.16
N THR A 96 -9.26 5.08 -19.91
CA THR A 96 -9.87 3.81 -19.50
C THR A 96 -11.19 4.08 -18.80
N LEU A 97 -12.13 3.13 -18.87
CA LEU A 97 -13.40 3.20 -18.15
C LEU A 97 -13.17 3.20 -16.63
N ILE A 98 -12.19 2.43 -16.18
CA ILE A 98 -11.76 2.35 -14.78
C ILE A 98 -10.29 2.75 -14.73
N THR A 99 -9.93 3.69 -13.85
CA THR A 99 -8.53 4.07 -13.65
C THR A 99 -7.77 2.89 -13.02
N PRO A 100 -6.61 2.49 -13.56
CA PRO A 100 -5.81 1.43 -12.97
C PRO A 100 -5.27 1.85 -11.59
N ILE A 101 -5.05 0.86 -10.73
CA ILE A 101 -4.26 1.02 -9.52
C ILE A 101 -2.79 1.03 -9.94
N ILE A 102 -2.06 2.07 -9.55
CA ILE A 102 -0.63 2.20 -9.84
C ILE A 102 0.12 1.67 -8.64
N GLU A 103 0.88 0.60 -8.85
CA GLU A 103 1.79 0.08 -7.85
C GLU A 103 2.91 1.10 -7.62
N LYS A 104 3.04 1.56 -6.38
CA LYS A 104 4.10 2.48 -5.96
C LYS A 104 4.60 2.06 -4.59
N ARG A 105 5.89 2.29 -4.32
CA ARG A 105 6.45 2.03 -2.99
C ARG A 105 6.15 3.21 -2.06
N LEU A 106 5.92 2.93 -0.78
CA LEU A 106 5.62 3.97 0.22
C LEU A 106 6.72 5.05 0.31
N ALA A 107 7.98 4.63 0.12
CA ALA A 107 9.15 5.48 0.15
C ALA A 107 9.49 6.18 -1.18
N GLU A 108 8.75 5.90 -2.26
CA GLU A 108 9.11 6.33 -3.62
C GLU A 108 9.37 7.83 -3.75
N LYS A 109 8.57 8.65 -3.07
CA LYS A 109 8.73 10.11 -3.04
C LYS A 109 10.09 10.52 -2.45
N LEU A 110 10.48 9.96 -1.31
CA LEU A 110 11.76 10.28 -0.66
C LEU A 110 12.96 9.79 -1.49
N GLU A 111 12.80 8.68 -2.19
CA GLU A 111 13.85 8.14 -3.06
C GLU A 111 14.06 9.00 -4.31
N GLN A 112 12.98 9.49 -4.91
CA GLN A 112 13.06 10.47 -6.00
C GLN A 112 13.76 11.75 -5.54
N GLU A 113 13.36 12.30 -4.39
CA GLU A 113 14.01 13.47 -3.78
C GLU A 113 15.51 13.22 -3.52
N ARG A 114 15.89 12.03 -3.04
CA ARG A 114 17.30 11.65 -2.83
C ARG A 114 18.10 11.63 -4.14
N LEU A 115 17.56 11.01 -5.19
CA LEU A 115 18.23 10.90 -6.50
C LEU A 115 18.35 12.26 -7.22
N GLU A 116 17.43 13.19 -6.95
CA GLU A 116 17.51 14.57 -7.46
C GLU A 116 18.57 15.41 -6.75
N LEU A 117 18.79 15.17 -5.45
CA LEU A 117 19.78 15.88 -4.62
C LEU A 117 21.23 15.38 -4.83
N GLU A 118 21.41 14.13 -5.25
CA GLU A 118 22.70 13.57 -5.69
C GLU A 118 23.20 14.16 -7.01
#